data_AF-A0A4U0Y798-F1
#
_entry.id   AF-A0A4U0Y798-F1
#
_cell.length_a   1.000
_cell.length_b   1.000
_cell.length_c   1.000
_cell.angle_alpha   90.00
_cell.angle_beta   90.00
_cell.angle_gamma   90.00
#
_symmetry.space_group_name_H-M   'P 1'
#
loop_
_entity.id
_entity.type
_entity.pdbx_description
1 polymer ?
#
loop_
_entity_poly.entity_id
_entity_poly.type
_entity_poly.pdbx_seq_one_letter_code
_entity_poly.pdbx_strand_id
1 'polypeptide(L)'
;MYCSPTTATMNGHQQQESESEHFSPYRHDGKLYGFVCVVTGATQPVGKAIVSELAAHGAACIYACSSSPSDDYAGLAEEVNKQ
;
A
#
# COMPACT_ATOMS: atom_id res chain seq x y z
N MET A 1 -5.72 -18.68 -0.91
CA MET A 1 -5.24 -17.29 -1.02
C MET A 1 -4.33 -17.06 0.16
N TYR A 2 -3.03 -16.84 -0.10
CA TYR A 2 -2.04 -16.56 0.92
C TYR A 2 -1.68 -15.09 0.84
N CYS A 3 -1.58 -14.40 1.98
CA CYS A 3 -1.31 -12.97 2.02
C CYS A 3 -0.12 -12.69 2.93
N SER A 4 0.77 -11.80 2.49
CA SER A 4 1.83 -11.24 3.31
C SER A 4 1.58 -9.75 3.55
N PRO A 5 1.70 -9.25 4.80
CA PRO A 5 1.69 -7.82 5.03
C PRO A 5 2.98 -7.18 4.50
N THR A 6 2.86 -6.18 3.64
CA THR A 6 3.96 -5.31 3.23
C THR A 6 3.73 -3.94 3.88
N THR A 7 4.65 -3.53 4.75
CA THR A 7 4.65 -2.21 5.40
C THR A 7 5.50 -1.25 4.57
N ALA A 8 4.88 -0.26 3.92
CA ALA A 8 5.61 0.83 3.29
C ALA A 8 6.20 1.75 4.38
N THR A 9 7.50 2.05 4.31
CA THR A 9 8.16 2.95 5.26
C THR A 9 7.77 4.39 4.96
N MET A 10 7.03 5.03 5.88
CA MET A 10 6.57 6.41 5.68
C MET A 10 7.62 7.44 6.13
N ASN A 11 8.02 8.34 5.23
CA ASN A 11 8.72 9.58 5.58
C ASN A 11 7.69 10.71 5.76
N GLY A 12 7.19 10.89 6.98
CA GLY A 12 6.12 11.84 7.29
C GLY A 12 6.60 13.29 7.43
N HIS A 13 6.16 14.17 6.53
CA HIS A 13 6.15 15.62 6.75
C HIS A 13 4.78 16.03 7.34
N GLN A 14 4.76 16.46 8.61
CA GLN A 14 3.56 16.99 9.26
C GLN A 14 3.27 18.42 8.77
N GLN A 15 2.14 18.63 8.09
CA GLN A 15 1.53 19.95 7.93
C GLN A 15 0.12 19.92 8.52
N GLN A 16 -0.11 20.85 9.44
CA GLN A 16 -1.27 21.00 10.30
C GLN A 16 -2.34 21.82 9.56
N GLU A 17 -3.43 21.18 9.13
CA GLU A 17 -4.60 21.86 8.56
C GLU A 17 -5.91 21.23 9.06
N SER A 18 -6.70 22.07 9.76
CA SER A 18 -8.09 21.99 10.23
C SER A 18 -8.83 20.62 10.23
N GLU A 19 -9.22 20.19 11.43
CA GLU A 19 -9.78 18.86 11.76
C GLU A 19 -11.22 18.57 11.27
N SER A 20 -11.95 19.51 10.67
CA SER A 20 -13.39 19.32 10.41
C SER A 20 -13.78 18.80 9.01
N GLU A 21 -12.89 18.85 8.01
CA GLU A 21 -13.08 18.14 6.71
C GLU A 21 -12.30 16.82 6.65
N HIS A 22 -11.71 16.43 7.79
CA HIS A 22 -10.62 15.47 7.90
C HIS A 22 -11.06 13.99 7.91
N PHE A 23 -12.35 13.70 7.97
CA PHE A 23 -12.88 12.34 8.16
C PHE A 23 -13.69 11.77 6.99
N SER A 24 -13.84 12.50 5.89
CA SER A 24 -14.23 11.80 4.65
C SER A 24 -13.04 10.93 4.24
N PRO A 25 -13.14 9.59 4.29
CA PRO A 25 -12.03 8.72 3.89
C PRO A 25 -11.62 9.04 2.45
N TYR A 26 -12.55 9.48 1.61
CA TYR A 26 -12.32 9.88 0.23
C TYR A 26 -11.86 11.35 0.14
N ARG A 27 -10.64 11.62 0.59
CA ARG A 27 -10.00 12.90 0.30
C ARG A 27 -9.82 13.03 -1.22
N HIS A 28 -10.23 14.18 -1.76
CA HIS A 28 -10.18 14.47 -3.20
C HIS A 28 -8.75 14.56 -3.76
N ASP A 29 -7.74 14.57 -2.89
CA ASP A 29 -6.31 14.70 -3.23
C ASP A 29 -5.65 13.37 -3.60
N GLY A 30 -6.39 12.25 -3.57
CA GLY A 30 -5.91 10.94 -4.01
C GLY A 30 -4.90 10.29 -3.06
N LYS A 31 -4.73 10.83 -1.85
CA LYS A 31 -3.84 10.25 -0.84
C LYS A 31 -4.51 9.08 -0.11
N LEU A 32 -3.74 8.03 0.17
CA LEU A 32 -4.20 6.79 0.82
C LEU A 32 -3.72 6.67 2.26
N TYR A 33 -3.26 7.76 2.89
CA TYR A 33 -2.89 7.77 4.30
C TYR A 33 -4.01 7.23 5.18
N GLY A 34 -3.69 6.20 5.98
CA GLY A 34 -4.65 5.55 6.87
C GLY A 34 -5.48 4.43 6.23
N PHE A 35 -5.32 4.16 4.93
CA PHE A 35 -5.99 3.05 4.26
C PHE A 35 -5.22 1.74 4.36
N VAL A 36 -5.98 0.66 4.45
CA VAL A 36 -5.48 -0.71 4.30
C VAL A 36 -5.96 -1.25 2.96
N CYS A 37 -5.02 -1.69 2.12
CA CYS A 37 -5.31 -2.21 0.80
C CYS A 37 -5.03 -3.72 0.73
N VAL A 38 -5.91 -4.47 0.08
CA VAL A 38 -5.71 -5.91 -0.19
C VAL A 38 -5.56 -6.07 -1.69
N VAL A 39 -4.42 -6.62 -2.14
CA VAL A 39 -4.13 -6.80 -3.56
C VAL A 39 -4.01 -8.28 -3.87
N THR A 40 -4.96 -8.84 -4.61
CA THR A 40 -4.91 -10.22 -5.10
C THR A 40 -4.09 -10.33 -6.38
N GLY A 41 -3.32 -11.40 -6.53
CA GLY A 41 -2.39 -11.55 -7.64
C GLY A 41 -1.20 -10.58 -7.56
N ALA A 42 -0.83 -10.15 -6.35
CA ALA A 42 0.20 -9.13 -6.10
C ALA A 42 1.58 -9.49 -6.69
N THR A 43 1.83 -10.77 -6.95
CA THR A 43 3.09 -11.29 -7.50
C THR A 43 3.10 -11.32 -9.03
N GLN A 44 1.97 -11.05 -9.69
CA GLN A 44 1.87 -10.88 -11.15
C GLN A 44 2.19 -9.44 -11.56
N PRO A 45 2.57 -9.18 -12.83
CA PRO A 45 3.01 -7.84 -13.28
C PRO A 45 2.04 -6.71 -12.95
N VAL A 46 0.74 -6.93 -13.15
CA VAL A 46 -0.31 -5.94 -12.83
C VAL A 46 -0.43 -5.75 -11.31
N GLY A 47 -0.41 -6.84 -10.54
CA GLY A 47 -0.48 -6.77 -9.08
C GLY A 47 0.69 -6.01 -8.48
N LYS A 48 1.92 -6.23 -8.99
CA LYS A 48 3.11 -5.51 -8.56
C LYS A 48 2.98 -4.01 -8.80
N ALA A 49 2.55 -3.61 -10.01
CA ALA A 49 2.34 -2.20 -10.34
C ALA A 49 1.31 -1.53 -9.43
N ILE A 50 0.22 -2.24 -9.11
CA ILE A 50 -0.81 -1.76 -8.17
C ILE A 50 -0.23 -1.56 -6.76
N VAL A 51 0.52 -2.55 -6.24
CA VAL A 51 1.13 -2.44 -4.90
C VAL A 51 2.08 -1.24 -4.84
N SER A 52 2.90 -1.04 -5.87
CA SER A 52 3.80 0.11 -5.99
C SER A 52 3.05 1.45 -5.94
N GLU A 53 1.99 1.59 -6.73
CA GLU A 53 1.21 2.83 -6.78
C GLU A 53 0.50 3.11 -5.44
N LEU A 54 -0.08 2.07 -4.82
CA LEU A 54 -0.74 2.18 -3.52
C LEU A 54 0.24 2.62 -2.42
N ALA A 55 1.46 2.09 -2.45
CA ALA A 55 2.53 2.48 -1.52
C ALA A 55 2.96 3.93 -1.76
N ALA A 56 3.16 4.34 -3.01
CA ALA A 56 3.52 5.72 -3.38
C ALA A 56 2.46 6.74 -2.95
N HIS A 57 1.18 6.33 -2.91
CA HIS A 57 0.07 7.16 -2.45
C HIS A 57 -0.14 7.15 -0.93
N GLY A 58 0.68 6.41 -0.16
CA GLY A 58 0.68 6.44 1.30
C GLY A 58 -0.26 5.45 1.98
N ALA A 59 -0.64 4.35 1.31
CA ALA A 59 -1.40 3.27 1.95
C ALA A 59 -0.66 2.78 3.21
N ALA A 60 -1.35 2.76 4.36
CA ALA A 60 -0.76 2.43 5.64
C ALA A 60 -0.37 0.94 5.76
N CYS A 61 -1.07 0.06 5.03
CA CYS A 61 -0.76 -1.36 4.99
C CYS A 61 -1.26 -1.99 3.69
N ILE A 62 -0.43 -2.82 3.05
CA ILE A 62 -0.80 -3.56 1.85
C ILE A 62 -0.70 -5.05 2.13
N TYR A 63 -1.82 -5.77 2.03
CA TYR A 63 -1.85 -7.23 2.04
C TYR A 63 -1.69 -7.74 0.60
N ALA A 64 -0.48 -8.16 0.26
CA ALA A 64 -0.16 -8.75 -1.02
C ALA A 64 -0.57 -10.23 -1.01
N CYS A 65 -1.54 -10.61 -1.83
CA CYS A 65 -2.12 -11.95 -1.85
C CYS A 65 -1.85 -12.67 -3.17
N SER A 66 -1.60 -13.98 -3.13
CA SER A 66 -1.47 -14.82 -4.34
C SER A 66 -2.06 -16.23 -4.14
N SER A 67 -2.04 -17.03 -5.20
CA SER A 67 -2.49 -18.42 -5.21
C SER A 67 -1.48 -19.39 -4.57
N SER A 68 -0.18 -19.05 -4.52
CA SER A 68 0.87 -19.92 -4.01
C SER A 68 1.59 -19.29 -2.80
N PRO A 69 1.79 -20.02 -1.70
CA PRO A 69 2.56 -19.53 -0.57
C PRO A 69 4.07 -19.44 -0.88
N SER A 70 4.52 -20.02 -1.99
CA SER A 70 5.92 -20.01 -2.43
C SER A 70 6.27 -18.81 -3.32
N ASP A 71 5.32 -17.93 -3.60
CA ASP A 71 5.62 -16.76 -4.43
C ASP A 71 6.55 -15.80 -3.68
N ASP A 72 7.31 -15.03 -4.44
CA ASP A 72 8.33 -14.13 -3.90
C ASP A 72 7.74 -12.84 -3.32
N TYR A 73 7.08 -12.96 -2.17
CA TYR A 73 6.58 -11.82 -1.40
C TYR A 73 7.72 -10.98 -0.79
N ALA A 74 8.86 -11.60 -0.51
CA ALA A 74 10.01 -10.92 0.08
C ALA A 74 10.63 -9.94 -0.94
N GLY A 75 10.88 -10.38 -2.17
CA GLY A 75 11.37 -9.53 -3.25
C GLY A 75 10.38 -8.41 -3.59
N LEU A 76 9.07 -8.71 -3.58
CA LEU A 76 8.04 -7.68 -3.74
C LEU A 76 8.09 -6.63 -2.62
N ALA A 77 8.21 -7.05 -1.36
CA ALA A 77 8.30 -6.13 -0.23
C ALA A 77 9.56 -5.27 -0.29
N GLU A 78 10.71 -5.84 -0.66
CA GLU A 78 11.94 -5.09 -0.88
C GLU A 78 11.82 -4.06 -2.00
N GLU A 79 11.14 -4.41 -3.10
CA GLU A 79 10.92 -3.51 -4.24
C GLU A 79 10.04 -2.31 -3.85
N VAL A 80 8.95 -2.57 -3.10
CA VAL A 80 8.03 -1.54 -2.61
C VAL A 80 8.70 -0.62 -1.59
N ASN A 81 9.52 -1.17 -0.69
CA ASN A 81 10.17 -0.40 0.36
C ASN A 81 11.36 0.45 -0.11
N LYS A 82 11.77 0.32 -1.38
CA LYS A 82 12.82 1.15 -1.99
C LYS A 82 12.28 2.46 -2.59
N GLN A 83 10.97 2.62 -2.67
CA GLN A 83 10.30 3.83 -3.18
C GLN A 83 10.11 4.85 -2.06
#